data_AF-A0A3N5P4Q2-F1
#
_entry.id   AF-A0A3N5P4Q2-F1
#
_cell.length_a   1.000
_cell.length_b   1.000
_cell.length_c   1.000
_cell.angle_alpha   90.00
_cell.angle_beta   90.00
_cell.angle_gamma   90.00
#
_symmetry.space_group_name_H-M   'P 1'
#
loop_
_entity.id
_entity.type
_entity.pdbx_description
1 polymer ?
#
loop_
_entity_poly.entity_id
_entity_poly.type
_entity_poly.pdbx_seq_one_letter_code
_entity_poly.pdbx_strand_id
1 'polypeptide(L)'
;MLRKVLVALLIILLLIVLYFLVWPVPIEPVAWKAPPNPGYTGPFAQNELLKAIEFLKIGTNHGPEDLAVDDQGRIYLSTHKGFIVRLQPDGAKSENWVNTNGRPLGIDFDNAGNLIVADAFRG
;
A
#
# COMPACT_ATOMS: atom_id res chain seq x y z
N MET A 1 4.05 43.20 -39.36
CA MET A 1 4.94 42.29 -38.61
C MET A 1 4.15 41.23 -37.81
N LEU A 2 3.16 41.64 -37.01
CA LEU A 2 2.37 40.76 -36.14
C LEU A 2 1.71 39.55 -36.85
N ARG A 3 1.11 39.73 -38.03
CA ARG A 3 0.51 38.63 -38.82
C ARG A 3 1.52 37.53 -39.18
N LYS A 4 2.75 37.90 -39.54
CA LYS A 4 3.81 36.94 -39.88
C LYS A 4 4.28 36.15 -38.65
N VAL A 5 4.35 36.83 -37.50
CA VAL A 5 4.68 36.21 -36.20
C VAL A 5 3.59 35.23 -35.78
N LEU A 6 2.31 35.61 -35.87
CA LEU A 6 1.18 34.72 -35.55
C LEU A 6 1.15 33.48 -36.44
N VAL A 7 1.38 33.64 -37.75
CA VAL A 7 1.48 32.50 -38.67
C VAL A 7 2.64 31.58 -38.30
N ALA A 8 3.81 32.13 -37.96
CA ALA A 8 4.95 31.33 -37.52
C ALA A 8 4.66 30.55 -36.23
N LEU A 9 4.00 31.18 -35.24
CA LEU A 9 3.61 30.52 -34.00
C LEU A 9 2.61 29.38 -34.24
N LEU A 10 1.64 29.57 -35.14
CA LEU A 10 0.68 28.54 -35.51
C LEU A 10 1.35 27.35 -36.19
N ILE A 11 2.34 27.60 -37.07
CA ILE A 11 3.12 26.53 -37.71
C ILE A 11 3.92 25.74 -36.67
N ILE A 12 4.57 26.43 -35.72
CA ILE A 12 5.32 25.78 -34.64
C ILE A 12 4.38 24.92 -33.78
N LEU A 13 3.22 25.46 -33.39
CA LEU A 13 2.23 24.71 -32.62
C LEU A 13 1.76 23.46 -33.37
N LEU A 14 1.48 23.59 -34.67
CA LEU A 14 1.09 22.46 -35.52
C LEU A 14 2.18 21.37 -35.55
N LEU A 15 3.45 21.76 -35.69
CA LEU A 15 4.58 20.83 -35.69
C LEU A 15 4.73 20.10 -34.34
N ILE A 16 4.53 20.79 -33.22
CA ILE A 16 4.56 20.18 -31.88
C ILE A 16 3.42 19.18 -31.70
N VAL A 17 2.21 19.53 -32.15
CA VAL A 17 1.06 18.62 -32.09
C VAL A 17 1.30 17.39 -32.97
N LEU A 18 1.78 17.58 -34.20
CA LEU A 18 2.12 16.48 -35.09
C LEU A 18 3.20 15.58 -34.48
N TYR A 19 4.24 16.18 -33.89
CA TYR A 19 5.26 15.46 -33.15
C TYR A 19 4.63 14.58 -32.06
N PHE A 20 3.79 15.12 -31.18
CA PHE A 20 3.17 14.31 -30.11
C PHE A 20 2.21 13.23 -30.61
N LEU A 21 1.57 13.43 -31.77
CA LEU A 21 0.67 12.44 -32.38
C LEU A 21 1.42 11.29 -33.05
N VAL A 22 2.61 11.54 -33.60
CA VAL A 22 3.39 10.54 -34.34
C VAL A 22 4.65 10.09 -33.62
N TRP A 23 4.96 10.67 -32.46
CA TRP A 23 6.13 10.30 -31.67
C TRP A 23 6.01 8.84 -31.26
N PRO A 24 6.98 7.98 -31.65
CA PRO A 24 6.90 6.57 -31.33
C PRO A 24 6.91 6.41 -29.81
N VAL A 25 5.86 5.80 -29.27
CA VAL A 25 5.88 5.31 -27.90
C VAL A 25 6.73 4.04 -27.92
N PRO A 26 7.79 3.91 -27.10
CA PRO A 26 8.71 2.76 -27.13
C PRO A 26 8.08 1.46 -26.60
N ILE A 27 6.77 1.44 -26.37
CA ILE A 27 6.01 0.35 -25.80
C ILE A 27 4.89 0.00 -26.76
N GLU A 28 4.81 -1.26 -27.15
CA GLU A 28 3.66 -1.81 -27.87
C GLU A 28 2.64 -2.31 -26.84
N PRO A 29 1.49 -1.61 -26.64
CA PRO A 29 0.49 -2.06 -25.69
C PRO A 29 -0.14 -3.35 -26.21
N VAL A 30 0.05 -4.45 -25.48
CA VAL A 30 -0.59 -5.73 -25.77
C VAL A 30 -1.75 -5.92 -24.81
N ALA A 31 -2.94 -6.21 -25.35
CA ALA A 31 -4.09 -6.57 -24.53
C ALA A 31 -3.80 -7.88 -23.80
N TRP A 32 -3.84 -7.85 -22.46
CA TRP A 32 -3.75 -9.06 -21.66
C TRP A 32 -4.97 -9.95 -21.93
N LYS A 33 -4.72 -11.20 -22.31
CA LYS A 33 -5.74 -12.24 -22.40
C LYS A 33 -5.66 -13.08 -21.13
N ALA A 34 -6.56 -12.79 -20.19
CA ALA A 34 -6.65 -13.56 -18.96
C ALA A 34 -6.84 -15.05 -19.29
N PRO A 35 -6.11 -15.96 -18.64
CA PRO A 35 -6.40 -17.38 -18.75
C PRO A 35 -7.80 -17.66 -18.17
N PRO A 36 -8.48 -18.73 -18.64
CA PRO A 36 -9.73 -19.18 -18.02
C PRO A 36 -9.50 -19.42 -16.52
N ASN A 37 -10.40 -18.91 -15.68
CA ASN A 37 -10.34 -19.14 -14.25
C ASN A 37 -10.72 -20.60 -13.95
N PRO A 38 -9.80 -21.44 -13.44
CA PRO A 38 -10.09 -22.84 -13.13
C PRO A 38 -11.00 -23.00 -11.90
N GLY A 39 -11.39 -21.90 -11.25
CA GLY A 39 -12.21 -21.89 -10.04
C GLY A 39 -11.42 -22.29 -8.80
N TYR A 40 -12.15 -22.69 -7.76
CA TYR A 40 -11.58 -23.13 -6.47
C TYR A 40 -10.99 -24.54 -6.57
N THR A 41 -9.84 -24.66 -7.21
CA THR A 41 -9.12 -25.94 -7.41
C THR A 41 -7.66 -25.82 -6.96
N GLY A 42 -7.01 -26.98 -6.70
CA GLY A 42 -5.62 -27.02 -6.25
C GLY A 42 -5.39 -26.20 -4.97
N PRO A 43 -4.41 -25.28 -4.94
CA PRO A 43 -4.18 -24.39 -3.81
C PRO A 43 -5.38 -23.49 -3.43
N PHE A 44 -6.32 -23.26 -4.34
CA PHE A 44 -7.51 -22.45 -4.11
C PHE A 44 -8.75 -23.28 -3.78
N ALA A 45 -8.61 -24.60 -3.56
CA ALA A 45 -9.74 -25.43 -3.15
C ALA A 45 -10.40 -24.89 -1.88
N GLN A 46 -11.73 -24.94 -1.83
CA GLN A 46 -12.48 -24.54 -0.65
C GLN A 46 -12.02 -25.35 0.57
N ASN A 47 -11.84 -24.66 1.68
CA ASN A 47 -11.47 -25.25 2.95
C ASN A 47 -12.11 -24.46 4.09
N GLU A 48 -12.04 -25.04 5.28
CA GLU A 48 -12.68 -24.52 6.48
C GLU A 48 -11.65 -24.12 7.56
N LEU A 49 -10.39 -23.91 7.16
CA LEU A 49 -9.29 -23.63 8.09
C LEU A 49 -9.56 -22.38 8.93
N LEU A 50 -10.26 -21.39 8.36
CA LEU A 50 -10.63 -20.16 9.06
C LEU A 50 -11.71 -20.34 10.14
N LYS A 51 -12.38 -21.51 10.23
CA LYS A 51 -13.31 -21.78 11.35
C LYS A 51 -12.57 -21.86 12.70
N ALA A 52 -11.28 -22.16 12.69
CA ALA A 52 -10.44 -22.24 13.88
C ALA A 52 -9.64 -20.96 14.14
N ILE A 53 -10.00 -19.82 13.51
CA ILE A 53 -9.29 -18.56 13.73
C ILE A 53 -9.50 -18.06 15.17
N GLU A 54 -8.42 -17.55 15.75
CA GLU A 54 -8.45 -16.88 17.06
C GLU A 54 -8.37 -15.37 16.87
N PHE A 55 -9.20 -14.64 17.62
CA PHE A 55 -9.21 -13.17 17.58
C PHE A 55 -8.38 -12.61 18.74
N LEU A 56 -7.29 -11.94 18.40
CA LEU A 56 -6.50 -11.17 19.37
C LEU A 56 -7.19 -9.84 19.66
N LYS A 57 -7.46 -9.57 20.94
CA LYS A 57 -8.15 -8.34 21.36
C LYS A 57 -7.16 -7.18 21.45
N ILE A 58 -7.47 -6.08 20.77
CA ILE A 58 -6.67 -4.84 20.76
C ILE A 58 -7.34 -3.67 21.52
N GLY A 59 -8.15 -3.99 22.53
CA GLY A 59 -8.90 -3.00 23.30
C GLY A 59 -10.02 -2.32 22.50
N THR A 60 -10.12 -0.99 22.61
CA THR A 60 -11.15 -0.16 21.93
C THR A 60 -10.62 0.49 20.63
N ASN A 61 -9.49 -0.02 20.13
CA ASN A 61 -8.91 0.43 18.87
C ASN A 61 -9.65 -0.15 17.67
N HIS A 62 -9.51 0.54 16.53
CA HIS A 62 -10.04 0.10 15.24
C HIS A 62 -8.88 -0.08 14.27
N GLY A 63 -8.97 -1.08 13.40
CA GLY A 63 -7.83 -1.66 12.70
C GLY A 63 -7.56 -3.09 13.18
N PRO A 64 -6.44 -3.73 12.82
CA PRO A 64 -5.17 -3.11 12.39
C PRO A 64 -5.07 -2.81 10.89
N GLU A 65 -4.23 -1.83 10.53
CA GLU A 65 -3.86 -1.58 9.13
C GLU A 65 -2.64 -2.46 8.73
N ASP A 66 -1.71 -2.69 9.67
CA ASP A 66 -0.51 -3.52 9.47
C ASP A 66 -0.02 -4.15 10.79
N LEU A 67 0.86 -5.17 10.69
CA LEU A 67 1.45 -5.93 11.78
C LEU A 67 2.96 -6.13 11.60
N ALA A 68 3.73 -6.00 12.68
CA ALA A 68 5.14 -6.36 12.75
C ALA A 68 5.44 -7.19 14.01
N VAL A 69 6.49 -8.02 13.96
CA VAL A 69 6.93 -8.85 15.09
C VAL A 69 8.40 -8.56 15.36
N ASP A 70 8.75 -8.32 16.62
CA ASP A 70 10.15 -8.11 17.01
C ASP A 70 10.91 -9.42 17.27
N ASP A 71 12.22 -9.32 17.50
CA ASP A 71 13.09 -10.48 17.78
C ASP A 71 12.71 -11.27 19.04
N GLN A 72 11.88 -10.68 19.93
CA GLN A 72 11.37 -11.36 21.11
C GLN A 72 9.99 -12.00 20.87
N GLY A 73 9.47 -11.91 19.65
CA GLY A 73 8.16 -12.43 19.25
C GLY A 73 6.99 -11.54 19.66
N ARG A 74 7.21 -10.33 20.20
CA ARG A 74 6.11 -9.43 20.56
C ARG A 74 5.48 -8.89 19.29
N ILE A 75 4.16 -8.75 19.32
CA ILE A 75 3.35 -8.37 18.16
C ILE A 75 3.02 -6.88 18.26
N TYR A 76 3.23 -6.14 17.18
CA TYR A 76 2.94 -4.72 17.06
C TYR A 76 1.89 -4.52 15.98
N LEU A 77 0.91 -3.67 16.24
CA LEU A 77 -0.24 -3.44 15.38
C LEU A 77 -0.48 -1.94 15.21
N SER A 78 -0.55 -1.46 13.97
CA SER A 78 -0.93 -0.08 13.68
C SER A 78 -2.45 0.09 13.71
N THR A 79 -2.93 1.20 14.27
CA THR A 79 -4.38 1.44 14.43
C THR A 79 -4.81 2.78 13.83
N HIS A 80 -6.08 2.89 13.49
CA HIS A 80 -6.65 4.10 12.89
C HIS A 80 -6.61 5.32 13.81
N LYS A 81 -6.45 5.11 15.13
CA LYS A 81 -6.38 6.18 16.15
C LYS A 81 -4.95 6.66 16.42
N GLY A 82 -3.99 6.26 15.58
CA GLY A 82 -2.58 6.63 15.74
C GLY A 82 -1.80 5.79 16.74
N PHE A 83 -2.45 4.85 17.44
CA PHE A 83 -1.74 3.95 18.36
C PHE A 83 -1.03 2.84 17.61
N ILE A 84 0.20 2.56 18.02
CA ILE A 84 0.83 1.26 17.88
C ILE A 84 0.47 0.46 19.12
N VAL A 85 -0.27 -0.63 18.93
CA VAL A 85 -0.64 -1.56 20.00
C VAL A 85 0.41 -2.66 20.07
N ARG A 86 0.86 -3.01 21.27
CA ARG A 86 1.80 -4.11 21.51
C ARG A 86 1.13 -5.25 22.25
N LEU A 87 1.41 -6.48 21.85
CA LEU A 87 1.00 -7.71 22.52
C LEU A 87 2.23 -8.58 22.77
N GLN A 88 2.12 -9.47 23.76
CA GLN A 88 3.12 -10.50 24.00
C GLN A 88 3.08 -11.58 22.90
N PRO A 89 4.09 -12.48 22.81
CA PRO A 89 4.15 -13.49 21.75
C PRO A 89 2.97 -14.47 21.71
N ASP A 90 2.28 -14.63 22.84
CA ASP A 90 1.05 -15.41 22.98
C ASP A 90 -0.22 -14.61 22.61
N GLY A 91 -0.07 -13.37 22.13
CA GLY A 91 -1.17 -12.47 21.85
C GLY A 91 -1.85 -11.88 23.10
N ALA A 92 -1.28 -12.08 24.29
CA ALA A 92 -1.83 -11.53 25.53
C ALA A 92 -1.33 -10.10 25.80
N LYS A 93 -1.90 -9.48 26.85
CA LYS A 93 -1.47 -8.17 27.38
C LYS A 93 -1.39 -7.05 26.33
N SER A 94 -2.45 -6.88 25.56
CA SER A 94 -2.59 -5.75 24.65
C SER A 94 -2.44 -4.42 25.38
N GLU A 95 -1.52 -3.59 24.91
CA GLU A 95 -1.29 -2.25 25.43
C GLU A 95 -1.15 -1.23 24.29
N ASN A 96 -1.68 -0.02 24.50
CA ASN A 96 -1.41 1.12 23.63
C ASN A 96 0.02 1.61 23.90
N TRP A 97 1.01 1.05 23.19
CA TRP A 97 2.42 1.23 23.50
C TRP A 97 2.92 2.65 23.18
N VAL A 98 2.60 3.16 21.98
CA VAL A 98 2.94 4.53 21.58
C VAL A 98 1.85 5.09 20.67
N ASN A 99 1.63 6.40 20.72
CA ASN A 99 0.75 7.09 19.77
C ASN A 99 1.59 7.98 18.85
N THR A 100 1.50 7.78 17.54
CA THR A 100 2.20 8.59 16.54
C THR A 100 1.56 9.98 16.40
N ASN A 101 0.34 10.17 16.90
CA ASN A 101 -0.53 11.32 16.66
C ASN A 101 -0.84 11.54 15.17
N GLY A 102 -0.78 10.48 14.37
CA GLY A 102 -1.09 10.46 12.95
C GLY A 102 -1.96 9.26 12.56
N ARG A 103 -1.76 8.73 11.36
CA ARG A 103 -2.43 7.53 10.84
C ARG A 103 -1.38 6.55 10.31
N PRO A 104 -0.81 5.67 11.17
CA PRO A 104 0.15 4.67 10.74
C PRO A 104 -0.55 3.64 9.86
N LEU A 105 -0.05 3.46 8.63
CA LEU A 105 -0.58 2.51 7.65
C LEU A 105 0.35 1.33 7.38
N GLY A 106 1.65 1.49 7.66
CA GLY A 106 2.63 0.42 7.54
C GLY A 106 3.65 0.46 8.67
N ILE A 107 4.05 -0.69 9.17
CA ILE A 107 5.06 -0.84 10.23
C ILE A 107 5.97 -2.04 9.96
N ASP A 108 7.27 -1.91 10.21
CA ASP A 108 8.21 -3.03 10.17
C ASP A 108 9.43 -2.77 11.04
N PHE A 109 10.10 -3.82 11.50
CA PHE A 109 11.36 -3.71 12.23
C PHE A 109 12.54 -3.65 11.27
N ASP A 110 13.44 -2.70 11.48
CA ASP A 110 14.75 -2.74 10.84
C ASP A 110 15.67 -3.76 11.53
N ASN A 111 16.83 -4.01 10.92
CA ASN A 111 17.81 -4.99 11.41
C ASN A 111 18.53 -4.56 12.71
N ALA A 112 18.24 -3.37 13.23
CA ALA A 112 18.73 -2.86 14.51
C ALA A 112 17.64 -2.90 15.61
N GLY A 113 16.43 -3.40 15.29
CA GLY A 113 15.31 -3.50 16.21
C GLY A 113 14.51 -2.21 16.37
N ASN A 114 14.66 -1.23 15.47
CA ASN A 114 13.82 -0.03 15.46
C ASN A 114 12.53 -0.31 14.69
N LEU A 115 11.39 0.06 15.27
CA LEU A 115 10.12 0.03 14.56
C LEU A 115 10.03 1.24 13.61
N ILE A 116 10.06 0.96 12.31
CA ILE A 116 9.83 1.93 11.25
C ILE A 116 8.32 2.06 11.03
N VAL A 117 7.83 3.28 10.94
CA VAL A 117 6.39 3.57 10.79
C VAL A 117 6.18 4.50 9.61
N ALA A 118 5.36 4.07 8.65
CA ALA A 118 4.86 4.89 7.55
C ALA A 118 3.50 5.48 7.96
N ASP A 119 3.42 6.80 8.13
CA ASP A 119 2.26 7.48 8.70
C ASP A 119 1.63 8.41 7.68
N ALA A 120 0.39 8.13 7.27
CA ALA A 120 -0.27 8.89 6.20
C ALA A 120 -0.47 10.38 6.50
N PHE A 121 -0.44 10.79 7.77
CA PHE A 121 -0.61 12.19 8.15
C PHE A 121 0.72 12.86 8.53
N ARG A 122 1.76 12.08 8.86
CA ARG A 122 3.05 12.60 9.34
C ARG A 122 4.24 12.31 8.41
N GLY A 123 4.13 11.39 7.44
CA GLY A 123 5.19 10.97 6.52
C GLY A 123 4.90 9.64 5.85
#